data_AF-A0A835UXZ3-F1
#
_entry.id   AF-A0A835UXZ3-F1
#
_cell.length_a   1.000
_cell.length_b   1.000
_cell.length_c   1.000
_cell.angle_alpha   90.00
_cell.angle_beta   90.00
_cell.angle_gamma   90.00
#
_symmetry.space_group_name_H-M   'P 1'
#
loop_
_entity.id
_entity.type
_entity.pdbx_description
1 polymer ?
#
loop_
_entity_poly.entity_id
_entity_poly.type
_entity_poly.pdbx_seq_one_letter_code
_entity_poly.pdbx_strand_id
1 'polypeptide(L)'
;MKRFSKMDTSILRQHYEKKLLELEQEKKSLQKEIEELRFNLASISSTSGESAQKLKEEYLHKLTMLESQVSELKKKQEAQSQLLRQKQKSDDAAKRLQEEIQRIKSQKVQLQQKIKQESEQFRSWKTSREKEVLQLKKEGRRNEYEMHKLLALNHRQKMVLQRKTEEAAMAMKRLKELLEAKKSLSREVSGSGHVNGPGNQALMQAIEDELEVTVRVHEVRSEYERQMQE
;
A
#
# COMPACT_ATOMS: atom_id res chain seq x y z
N MET A 1 -36.67 4.85 -13.61
CA MET A 1 -36.71 4.77 -15.09
C MET A 1 -36.52 3.36 -15.70
N LYS A 2 -35.86 2.38 -15.07
CA LYS A 2 -35.59 1.05 -15.68
C LYS A 2 -36.77 0.08 -15.89
N ARG A 3 -37.96 0.34 -15.33
CA ARG A 3 -39.09 -0.62 -15.41
C ARG A 3 -39.91 -0.49 -16.69
N PHE A 4 -40.01 0.70 -17.28
CA PHE A 4 -40.80 0.95 -18.47
C PHE A 4 -40.23 0.24 -19.71
N SER A 5 -38.94 0.39 -19.98
CA SER A 5 -38.29 -0.23 -21.15
C SER A 5 -38.39 -1.77 -21.21
N LYS A 6 -38.41 -2.48 -20.07
CA LYS A 6 -38.56 -3.95 -20.05
C LYS A 6 -40.00 -4.40 -20.33
N MET A 7 -40.98 -3.67 -19.80
CA MET A 7 -42.40 -3.93 -20.09
C MET A 7 -42.67 -3.68 -21.58
N ASP A 8 -42.16 -2.59 -22.14
CA ASP A 8 -42.36 -2.21 -23.54
C ASP A 8 -41.81 -3.27 -24.51
N THR A 9 -40.63 -3.85 -24.20
CA THR A 9 -40.06 -4.94 -25.02
C THR A 9 -40.86 -6.25 -24.92
N SER A 10 -41.41 -6.56 -23.74
CA SER A 10 -42.20 -7.77 -23.55
C SER A 10 -43.55 -7.69 -24.27
N ILE A 11 -44.20 -6.53 -24.21
CA ILE A 11 -45.46 -6.25 -24.90
C ILE A 11 -45.27 -6.34 -26.42
N LEU A 12 -44.18 -5.77 -26.93
CA LEU A 12 -43.87 -5.80 -28.35
C LEU A 12 -43.57 -7.23 -28.85
N ARG A 13 -42.85 -8.04 -28.05
CA ARG A 13 -42.59 -9.45 -28.37
C ARG A 13 -43.89 -10.25 -28.43
N GLN A 14 -44.74 -10.12 -27.41
CA GLN A 14 -46.06 -10.78 -27.38
C GLN A 14 -46.93 -10.36 -28.56
N HIS A 15 -46.90 -9.09 -28.96
CA HIS A 15 -47.62 -8.61 -30.14
C HIS A 15 -47.15 -9.34 -31.41
N TYR A 16 -45.84 -9.47 -31.63
CA TYR A 16 -45.32 -10.18 -32.79
C TYR A 16 -45.58 -11.68 -32.75
N GLU A 17 -45.53 -12.31 -31.57
CA GLU A 17 -45.87 -13.73 -31.40
C GLU A 17 -47.36 -13.99 -31.69
N LYS A 18 -48.24 -13.15 -31.16
CA LYS A 18 -49.69 -13.24 -31.41
C LYS A 18 -50.00 -13.08 -32.90
N LYS A 19 -49.41 -12.07 -33.55
CA LYS A 19 -49.66 -11.82 -34.98
C LYS A 19 -49.10 -12.93 -35.87
N LEU A 20 -48.03 -13.62 -35.45
CA LEU A 20 -47.53 -14.80 -36.16
C LEU A 20 -48.51 -15.97 -36.08
N LEU A 21 -49.12 -16.19 -34.91
CA LEU A 21 -50.17 -17.19 -34.71
C LEU A 21 -51.41 -16.90 -35.57
N GLU A 22 -51.85 -15.63 -35.62
CA GLU A 22 -52.97 -15.19 -36.44
C GLU A 22 -52.72 -15.48 -37.94
N LEU A 23 -51.53 -15.14 -38.45
CA LEU A 23 -51.16 -15.41 -39.85
C LEU A 23 -51.10 -16.92 -40.15
N GLU A 24 -50.66 -17.73 -39.19
CA GLU A 24 -50.64 -19.18 -39.33
C GLU A 24 -52.05 -19.78 -39.40
N GLN A 25 -52.96 -19.27 -38.57
CA GLN A 25 -54.35 -19.70 -38.57
C GLN A 25 -55.11 -19.29 -39.84
N GLU A 26 -54.90 -18.06 -40.32
CA GLU A 26 -55.46 -17.56 -41.58
C GLU A 26 -54.96 -18.38 -42.77
N LYS A 27 -53.65 -18.63 -42.83
CA LYS A 27 -53.05 -19.51 -43.85
C LYS A 27 -53.67 -20.91 -43.83
N LYS A 28 -53.85 -21.50 -42.64
CA LYS A 28 -54.48 -22.82 -42.50
C LYS A 28 -55.94 -22.82 -42.97
N SER A 29 -56.67 -21.73 -42.75
CA SER A 29 -58.03 -21.54 -43.25
C SER A 29 -58.07 -21.52 -44.78
N LEU A 30 -57.25 -20.67 -45.41
CA LEU A 30 -57.20 -20.56 -46.87
C LEU A 30 -56.72 -21.85 -47.54
N GLN A 31 -55.80 -22.59 -46.89
CA GLN A 31 -55.37 -23.90 -47.39
C GLN A 31 -56.51 -24.92 -47.41
N LYS A 32 -57.38 -24.94 -46.39
CA LYS A 32 -58.58 -25.80 -46.39
C LYS A 32 -59.55 -25.42 -47.51
N GLU A 33 -59.79 -24.12 -47.73
CA GLU A 33 -60.67 -23.66 -48.81
C GLU A 33 -60.11 -24.03 -50.20
N ILE A 34 -58.77 -23.95 -50.38
CA ILE A 34 -58.08 -24.44 -51.58
C ILE A 34 -58.31 -25.95 -51.79
N GLU A 35 -58.19 -26.75 -50.72
CA GLU A 35 -58.41 -28.20 -50.78
C GLU A 35 -59.87 -28.54 -51.14
N GLU A 36 -60.84 -27.83 -50.56
CA GLU A 36 -62.27 -27.99 -50.86
C GLU A 36 -62.58 -27.59 -52.32
N LEU A 37 -62.04 -26.47 -52.82
CA LEU A 37 -62.22 -26.05 -54.21
C LEU A 37 -61.60 -27.05 -55.20
N ARG A 38 -60.43 -27.61 -54.88
CA ARG A 38 -59.81 -28.67 -55.68
C ARG A 38 -60.67 -29.93 -55.72
N PHE A 39 -61.27 -30.32 -54.60
CA PHE A 39 -62.20 -31.45 -54.53
C PHE A 39 -63.46 -31.20 -55.37
N ASN A 40 -64.06 -30.01 -55.27
CA ASN A 40 -65.23 -29.63 -56.06
C ASN A 40 -64.94 -29.58 -57.57
N LEU A 41 -63.77 -29.05 -57.97
CA LEU A 41 -63.30 -29.07 -59.36
C LEU A 41 -63.13 -30.49 -59.90
N ALA A 42 -62.59 -31.42 -59.10
CA ALA A 42 -62.48 -32.82 -59.47
C ALA A 42 -63.87 -33.48 -59.65
N SER A 43 -64.84 -33.08 -58.82
CA SER A 43 -66.21 -33.61 -58.85
C SER A 43 -66.99 -33.15 -60.08
N ILE A 44 -66.85 -31.88 -60.47
CA ILE A 44 -67.55 -31.26 -61.63
C ILE A 44 -66.99 -31.75 -62.97
N SER A 45 -65.75 -32.23 -63.02
CA SER A 45 -65.15 -32.76 -64.26
C SER A 45 -65.89 -33.99 -64.83
N SER A 46 -66.88 -34.53 -64.11
CA SER A 46 -67.72 -35.68 -64.51
C SER A 46 -69.06 -35.28 -65.15
N THR A 47 -69.42 -33.98 -65.20
CA THR A 47 -70.69 -33.49 -65.75
C THR A 47 -70.44 -32.56 -66.97
N SER A 48 -70.99 -32.90 -68.13
CA SER A 48 -70.75 -32.18 -69.39
C SER A 48 -71.92 -31.27 -69.75
N GLY A 49 -71.79 -29.96 -69.48
CA GLY A 49 -72.73 -28.91 -69.88
C GLY A 49 -72.09 -27.52 -69.86
N GLU A 50 -72.58 -26.60 -70.70
CA GLU A 50 -72.03 -25.24 -70.87
C GLU A 50 -72.03 -24.42 -69.55
N SER A 51 -73.01 -24.67 -68.67
CA SER A 51 -73.09 -24.11 -67.32
C SER A 51 -72.03 -24.68 -66.37
N ALA A 52 -71.69 -25.97 -66.49
CA ALA A 52 -70.63 -26.60 -65.70
C ALA A 52 -69.24 -26.06 -66.07
N GLN A 53 -69.06 -25.66 -67.34
CA GLN A 53 -67.81 -25.10 -67.84
C GLN A 53 -67.55 -23.69 -67.29
N LYS A 54 -68.56 -22.82 -67.24
CA LYS A 54 -68.47 -21.49 -66.59
C LYS A 54 -68.18 -21.60 -65.09
N LEU A 55 -68.85 -22.52 -64.39
CA LEU A 55 -68.62 -22.76 -62.95
C LEU A 55 -67.19 -23.26 -62.68
N LYS A 56 -66.65 -24.10 -63.56
CA LYS A 56 -65.27 -24.58 -63.49
C LYS A 56 -64.25 -23.44 -63.65
N GLU A 57 -64.48 -22.53 -64.59
CA GLU A 57 -63.63 -21.36 -64.81
C GLU A 57 -63.63 -20.42 -63.59
N GLU A 58 -64.80 -20.16 -62.99
CA GLU A 58 -64.92 -19.37 -61.75
C GLU A 58 -64.14 -20.01 -60.58
N TYR A 59 -64.25 -21.34 -60.41
CA TYR A 59 -63.50 -22.04 -59.37
C TYR A 59 -61.99 -22.05 -59.61
N LEU A 60 -61.53 -22.17 -60.86
CA LEU A 60 -60.11 -22.06 -61.20
C LEU A 60 -59.57 -20.65 -60.93
N HIS A 61 -60.35 -19.62 -61.26
CA HIS A 61 -59.98 -18.23 -60.97
C HIS A 61 -59.87 -18.01 -59.45
N LYS A 62 -60.87 -18.45 -58.67
CA LYS A 62 -60.86 -18.36 -57.21
C LYS A 62 -59.69 -19.14 -56.60
N LEU A 63 -59.42 -20.34 -57.10
CA LEU A 63 -58.29 -21.17 -56.68
C LEU A 63 -56.95 -20.44 -56.86
N THR A 64 -56.73 -19.84 -58.05
CA THR A 64 -55.52 -19.09 -58.37
C THR A 64 -55.35 -17.89 -57.44
N MET A 65 -56.44 -17.16 -57.14
CA MET A 65 -56.38 -16.05 -56.18
C MET A 65 -56.01 -16.51 -54.77
N LEU A 66 -56.64 -17.58 -54.27
CA LEU A 66 -56.36 -18.11 -52.93
C LEU A 66 -54.93 -18.64 -52.82
N GLU A 67 -54.41 -19.31 -53.85
CA GLU A 67 -53.02 -19.76 -53.91
C GLU A 67 -52.03 -18.57 -53.84
N SER A 68 -52.34 -17.48 -54.54
CA SER A 68 -51.57 -16.23 -54.43
C SER A 68 -51.60 -15.65 -53.02
N GLN A 69 -52.78 -15.57 -52.39
CA GLN A 69 -52.94 -15.08 -51.01
C GLN A 69 -52.15 -15.95 -50.01
N VAL A 70 -52.20 -17.27 -50.13
CA VAL A 70 -51.39 -18.19 -49.30
C VAL A 70 -49.90 -17.95 -49.50
N SER A 71 -49.44 -17.70 -50.73
CA SER A 71 -48.04 -17.37 -51.00
C SER A 71 -47.63 -16.04 -50.34
N GLU A 72 -48.49 -15.02 -50.35
CA GLU A 72 -48.23 -13.75 -49.67
C GLU A 72 -48.21 -13.90 -48.14
N LEU A 73 -49.15 -14.65 -47.56
CA LEU A 73 -49.17 -14.94 -46.13
C LEU A 73 -47.92 -15.69 -45.68
N LYS A 74 -47.42 -16.65 -46.48
CA LYS A 74 -46.13 -17.31 -46.21
C LYS A 74 -44.97 -16.31 -46.15
N LYS A 75 -44.90 -15.36 -47.08
CA LYS A 75 -43.86 -14.31 -47.08
C LYS A 75 -43.96 -13.42 -45.83
N LYS A 76 -45.18 -13.02 -45.44
CA LYS A 76 -45.43 -12.23 -44.21
C LYS A 76 -45.04 -13.01 -42.94
N GLN A 77 -45.39 -14.29 -42.87
CA GLN A 77 -45.05 -15.18 -41.75
C GLN A 77 -43.53 -15.32 -41.58
N GLU A 78 -42.79 -15.51 -42.68
CA GLU A 78 -41.32 -15.59 -42.66
C GLU A 78 -40.68 -14.27 -42.20
N ALA A 79 -41.12 -13.13 -42.76
CA ALA A 79 -40.63 -11.81 -42.35
C ALA A 79 -40.84 -11.56 -40.85
N GLN A 80 -42.00 -11.95 -40.33
CA GLN A 80 -42.32 -11.81 -38.90
C GLN A 80 -41.48 -12.75 -38.02
N SER A 81 -41.20 -13.97 -38.48
CA SER A 81 -40.31 -14.92 -37.81
C SER A 81 -38.87 -14.38 -37.72
N GLN A 82 -38.38 -13.78 -38.81
CA GLN A 82 -37.06 -13.15 -38.85
C GLN A 82 -36.95 -11.96 -37.90
N LEU A 83 -37.98 -11.10 -37.86
CA LEU A 83 -38.03 -9.96 -36.95
C LEU A 83 -37.97 -10.39 -35.49
N LEU A 84 -38.70 -11.45 -35.11
CA LEU A 84 -38.68 -12.00 -33.75
C LEU A 84 -37.29 -12.51 -33.37
N ARG A 85 -36.60 -13.22 -34.28
CA ARG A 85 -35.22 -13.70 -34.08
C ARG A 85 -34.24 -12.53 -33.91
N GLN A 86 -34.35 -11.49 -34.72
CA GLN A 86 -33.51 -10.30 -34.61
C GLN A 86 -33.73 -9.59 -33.28
N LYS A 87 -34.99 -9.44 -32.85
CA LYS A 87 -35.34 -8.83 -31.58
C LYS A 87 -34.76 -9.60 -30.40
N GLN A 88 -34.89 -10.93 -30.41
CA GLN A 88 -34.29 -11.79 -29.38
C GLN A 88 -32.78 -11.60 -29.27
N LYS A 89 -32.05 -11.61 -30.41
CA LYS A 89 -30.60 -11.37 -30.42
C LYS A 89 -30.23 -10.01 -29.82
N SER A 90 -30.99 -8.97 -30.15
CA SER A 90 -30.78 -7.62 -29.61
C SER A 90 -31.03 -7.57 -28.10
N ASP A 91 -32.07 -8.25 -27.60
CA ASP A 91 -32.39 -8.27 -26.17
C ASP A 91 -31.34 -9.05 -25.37
N ASP A 92 -30.82 -10.16 -25.92
CA ASP A 92 -29.72 -10.91 -25.32
C ASP A 92 -28.43 -10.08 -25.27
N ALA A 93 -28.12 -9.32 -26.32
CA ALA A 93 -26.98 -8.40 -26.34
C ALA A 93 -27.14 -7.29 -25.28
N ALA A 94 -28.34 -6.68 -25.19
CA ALA A 94 -28.64 -5.68 -24.19
C ALA A 94 -28.52 -6.23 -22.76
N LYS A 95 -28.95 -7.47 -22.53
CA LYS A 95 -28.80 -8.15 -21.23
C LYS A 95 -27.32 -8.34 -20.87
N ARG A 96 -26.49 -8.83 -21.80
CA ARG A 96 -25.04 -8.99 -21.59
C ARG A 96 -24.36 -7.66 -21.26
N LEU A 97 -24.68 -6.59 -22.00
CA LEU A 97 -24.16 -5.26 -21.71
C LEU A 97 -24.60 -4.76 -20.33
N GLN A 98 -25.85 -5.01 -19.95
CA GLN A 98 -26.36 -4.60 -18.64
C GLN A 98 -25.67 -5.34 -17.49
N GLU A 99 -25.37 -6.63 -17.65
CA GLU A 99 -24.57 -7.42 -16.70
C GLU A 99 -23.14 -6.90 -16.62
N GLU A 100 -22.52 -6.58 -17.76
CA GLU A 100 -21.17 -6.01 -17.79
C GLU A 100 -21.09 -4.66 -17.09
N ILE A 101 -22.09 -3.79 -17.31
CA ILE A 101 -22.21 -2.53 -16.58
C ILE A 101 -22.32 -2.78 -15.06
N GLN A 102 -23.02 -3.83 -14.61
CA GLN A 102 -23.06 -4.15 -13.18
C GLN A 102 -21.71 -4.64 -12.67
N ARG A 103 -21.01 -5.51 -13.42
CA ARG A 103 -19.67 -5.99 -13.08
C ARG A 103 -18.68 -4.84 -12.94
N ILE A 104 -18.61 -3.96 -13.94
CA ILE A 104 -17.73 -2.77 -13.92
C ILE A 104 -18.06 -1.85 -12.74
N LYS A 105 -19.35 -1.63 -12.43
CA LYS A 105 -19.76 -0.83 -11.27
C LYS A 105 -19.27 -1.44 -9.94
N SER A 106 -19.41 -2.75 -9.78
CA SER A 106 -18.94 -3.45 -8.59
C SER A 106 -17.42 -3.36 -8.47
N GLN A 107 -16.69 -3.63 -9.55
CA GLN A 107 -15.22 -3.51 -9.60
C GLN A 107 -14.76 -2.09 -9.28
N LYS A 108 -15.42 -1.06 -9.83
CA LYS A 108 -15.11 0.34 -9.51
C LYS A 108 -15.22 0.62 -8.00
N VAL A 109 -16.30 0.19 -7.36
CA VAL A 109 -16.51 0.41 -5.92
C VAL A 109 -15.45 -0.34 -5.10
N GLN A 110 -15.14 -1.59 -5.46
CA GLN A 110 -14.08 -2.36 -4.81
C GLN A 110 -12.71 -1.67 -4.93
N LEU A 111 -12.36 -1.17 -6.11
CA LEU A 111 -11.12 -0.43 -6.32
C LEU A 111 -11.08 0.87 -5.52
N GLN A 112 -12.16 1.63 -5.49
CA GLN A 112 -12.24 2.85 -4.68
C GLN A 112 -12.06 2.55 -3.18
N GLN A 113 -12.67 1.47 -2.69
CA GLN A 113 -12.51 1.05 -1.30
C GLN A 113 -11.07 0.61 -1.01
N LYS A 114 -10.44 -0.13 -1.93
CA LYS A 114 -9.04 -0.56 -1.79
C LYS A 114 -8.08 0.63 -1.76
N ILE A 115 -8.23 1.58 -2.68
CA ILE A 115 -7.43 2.82 -2.71
C ILE A 115 -7.60 3.59 -1.39
N LYS A 116 -8.83 3.68 -0.88
CA LYS A 116 -9.10 4.35 0.41
C LYS A 116 -8.39 3.65 1.57
N GLN A 117 -8.50 2.32 1.68
CA GLN A 117 -7.84 1.55 2.72
C GLN A 117 -6.32 1.64 2.65
N GLU A 118 -5.73 1.50 1.46
CA GLU A 118 -4.27 1.60 1.27
C GLU A 118 -3.76 3.01 1.61
N SER A 119 -4.51 4.05 1.24
CA SER A 119 -4.19 5.43 1.61
C SER A 119 -4.22 5.66 3.13
N GLU A 120 -5.24 5.13 3.80
CA GLU A 120 -5.35 5.21 5.27
C GLU A 120 -4.22 4.44 5.98
N GLN A 121 -3.87 3.25 5.48
CA GLN A 121 -2.74 2.46 5.96
C GLN A 121 -1.40 3.17 5.73
N PHE A 122 -1.21 3.77 4.56
CA PHE A 122 0.01 4.52 4.27
C PHE A 122 0.14 5.74 5.18
N ARG A 123 -0.97 6.46 5.45
CA ARG A 123 -0.99 7.60 6.35
C ARG A 123 -0.64 7.20 7.79
N SER A 124 -1.18 6.10 8.29
CA SER A 124 -0.87 5.60 9.64
C SER A 124 0.58 5.12 9.75
N TRP A 125 1.05 4.38 8.75
CA TRP A 125 2.45 3.94 8.67
C TRP A 125 3.41 5.12 8.63
N LYS A 126 3.16 6.13 7.79
CA LYS A 126 3.98 7.34 7.70
C LYS A 126 4.06 8.07 9.04
N THR A 127 2.91 8.25 9.70
CA THR A 127 2.86 8.89 11.02
C THR A 127 3.65 8.11 12.07
N SER A 128 3.54 6.78 12.07
CA SER A 128 4.30 5.91 12.97
C SER A 128 5.81 6.04 12.73
N ARG A 129 6.22 5.99 11.47
CA ARG A 129 7.63 6.10 11.07
C ARG A 129 8.22 7.47 11.40
N GLU A 130 7.46 8.55 11.19
CA GLU A 130 7.88 9.90 11.58
C GLU A 130 8.09 10.02 13.10
N LYS A 131 7.21 9.42 13.91
CA LYS A 131 7.39 9.36 15.37
C LYS A 131 8.66 8.62 15.77
N GLU A 132 8.92 7.46 15.16
CA GLU A 132 10.13 6.68 15.39
C GLU A 132 11.41 7.48 15.05
N VAL A 133 11.41 8.17 13.91
CA VAL A 133 12.53 9.04 13.51
C VAL A 133 12.76 10.16 14.54
N LEU A 134 11.70 10.79 15.04
CA LEU A 134 11.83 11.83 16.08
C LEU A 134 12.37 11.27 17.39
N GLN A 135 11.95 10.07 17.79
CA GLN A 135 12.45 9.39 18.98
C GLN A 135 13.94 9.06 18.84
N LEU A 136 14.35 8.46 17.73
CA LEU A 136 15.76 8.15 17.45
C LEU A 136 16.62 9.42 17.40
N LYS A 137 16.12 10.52 16.83
CA LYS A 137 16.84 11.81 16.86
C LYS A 137 17.00 12.35 18.28
N LYS A 138 15.99 12.19 19.14
CA LYS A 138 16.05 12.62 20.55
C LYS A 138 17.06 11.79 21.32
N GLU A 139 17.06 10.47 21.12
CA GLU A 139 17.99 9.55 21.74
C GLU A 139 19.43 9.75 21.24
N GLY A 140 19.62 9.97 19.94
CA GLY A 140 20.92 10.32 19.36
C GLY A 140 21.56 11.54 20.03
N ARG A 141 20.79 12.63 20.21
CA ARG A 141 21.27 13.82 20.94
C ARG A 141 21.62 13.52 22.39
N ARG A 142 20.85 12.66 23.06
CA ARG A 142 21.13 12.26 24.45
C ARG A 142 22.43 11.46 24.55
N ASN A 143 22.60 10.50 23.64
CA ASN A 143 23.79 9.65 23.58
C ASN A 143 25.04 10.46 23.23
N GLU A 144 24.93 11.41 22.29
CA GLU A 144 26.01 12.35 21.98
C GLU A 144 26.41 13.18 23.20
N TYR A 145 25.44 13.74 23.93
CA TYR A 145 25.72 14.50 25.14
C TYR A 145 26.43 13.65 26.20
N GLU A 146 25.94 12.43 26.43
CA GLU A 146 26.54 11.49 27.38
C GLU A 146 27.97 11.09 26.98
N MET A 147 28.20 10.85 25.68
CA MET A 147 29.52 10.59 25.13
C MET A 147 30.48 11.74 25.40
N HIS A 148 30.09 12.98 25.09
CA HIS A 148 30.94 14.16 25.33
C HIS A 148 31.26 14.34 26.82
N LYS A 149 30.28 14.11 27.70
CA LYS A 149 30.48 14.15 29.15
C LYS A 149 31.52 13.12 29.61
N LEU A 150 31.41 11.88 29.14
CA LEU A 150 32.36 10.81 29.46
C LEU A 150 33.76 11.10 28.91
N LEU A 151 33.87 11.61 27.68
CA LEU A 151 35.14 11.99 27.07
C LEU A 151 35.84 13.11 27.87
N ALA A 152 35.10 14.14 28.29
CA ALA A 152 35.64 15.23 29.10
C ALA A 152 36.16 14.72 30.46
N LEU A 153 35.38 13.84 31.11
CA LEU A 153 35.78 13.23 32.37
C LEU A 153 37.03 12.35 32.20
N ASN A 154 37.08 11.53 31.15
CA ASN A 154 38.24 10.70 30.84
C ASN A 154 39.49 11.54 30.55
N HIS A 155 39.34 12.61 29.77
CA HIS A 155 40.44 13.54 29.49
C HIS A 155 40.97 14.18 30.78
N ARG A 156 40.08 14.65 31.66
CA ARG A 156 40.46 15.19 32.97
C ARG A 156 41.20 14.16 33.83
N GLN A 157 40.70 12.92 33.87
CA GLN A 157 41.37 11.83 34.60
C GLN A 157 42.76 11.56 34.04
N LYS A 158 42.93 11.50 32.71
CA LYS A 158 44.24 11.34 32.06
C LYS A 158 45.22 12.45 32.44
N MET A 159 44.77 13.71 32.43
CA MET A 159 45.62 14.85 32.81
C MET A 159 46.07 14.77 34.28
N VAL A 160 45.17 14.38 35.19
CA VAL A 160 45.51 14.20 36.61
C VAL A 160 46.51 13.07 36.79
N LEU A 161 46.29 11.92 36.13
CA LEU A 161 47.21 10.79 36.20
C LEU A 161 48.59 11.16 35.68
N GLN A 162 48.67 11.84 34.53
CA GLN A 162 49.94 12.30 33.96
C GLN A 162 50.70 13.21 34.92
N ARG A 163 50.04 14.22 35.50
CA ARG A 163 50.68 15.11 36.49
C ARG A 163 51.20 14.34 37.70
N LYS A 164 50.40 13.43 38.25
CA LYS A 164 50.82 12.58 39.38
C LYS A 164 52.03 11.71 39.01
N THR A 165 52.07 11.17 37.80
CA THR A 165 53.21 10.40 37.30
C THR A 165 54.46 11.28 37.15
N GLU A 166 54.32 12.49 36.62
CA GLU A 166 55.43 13.46 36.48
C GLU A 166 55.95 13.92 37.84
N GLU A 167 55.07 14.26 38.78
CA GLU A 167 55.41 14.63 40.17
C GLU A 167 56.15 13.49 40.88
N ALA A 168 55.64 12.26 40.78
CA ALA A 168 56.30 11.08 41.36
C ALA A 168 57.68 10.83 40.72
N ALA A 169 57.81 10.99 39.40
CA ALA A 169 59.08 10.85 38.70
C ALA A 169 60.10 11.92 39.13
N MET A 170 59.67 13.18 39.29
CA MET A 170 60.50 14.26 39.81
C MET A 170 60.94 14.04 41.26
N ALA A 171 60.01 13.60 42.12
CA ALA A 171 60.34 13.24 43.50
C ALA A 171 61.36 12.09 43.56
N MET A 172 61.19 11.06 42.72
CA MET A 172 62.15 9.96 42.59
C MET A 172 63.52 10.45 42.09
N LYS A 173 63.55 11.38 41.14
CA LYS A 173 64.79 12.00 40.63
C LYS A 173 65.51 12.77 41.74
N ARG A 174 64.81 13.66 42.46
CA ARG A 174 65.38 14.42 43.60
C ARG A 174 65.92 13.49 44.68
N LEU A 175 65.19 12.43 45.02
CA LEU A 175 65.66 11.43 45.99
C LEU A 175 66.97 10.75 45.54
N LYS A 176 67.07 10.36 44.26
CA LYS A 176 68.30 9.79 43.70
C LYS A 176 69.46 10.78 43.75
N GLU A 177 69.22 12.05 43.42
CA GLU A 177 70.23 13.11 43.46
C GLU A 177 70.73 13.36 44.89
N LEU A 178 69.85 13.41 45.90
CA LEU A 178 70.21 13.54 47.31
C LEU A 178 71.04 12.34 47.81
N LEU A 179 70.66 11.12 47.41
CA LEU A 179 71.40 9.92 47.77
C LEU A 179 72.79 9.90 47.11
N GLU A 180 72.93 10.38 45.87
CA GLU A 180 74.21 10.48 45.19
C GLU A 180 75.08 11.59 45.79
N ALA A 181 74.49 12.75 46.14
CA ALA A 181 75.18 13.83 46.85
C ALA A 181 75.69 13.37 48.23
N LYS A 182 74.92 12.54 48.95
CA LYS A 182 75.39 11.92 50.20
C LYS A 182 76.55 10.96 49.97
N LYS A 183 76.55 10.18 48.88
CA LYS A 183 77.68 9.31 48.52
C LYS A 183 78.91 10.11 48.13
N SER A 184 78.77 11.19 47.36
CA SER A 184 79.90 12.05 46.99
C SER A 184 80.47 12.78 48.21
N LEU A 185 79.62 13.30 49.10
CA LEU A 185 80.05 13.90 50.37
C LEU A 185 80.73 12.88 51.28
N SER A 186 80.20 11.65 51.37
CA SER A 186 80.86 10.58 52.12
C SER A 186 82.23 10.20 51.53
N ARG A 187 82.42 10.38 50.22
CA ARG A 187 83.70 10.16 49.54
C ARG A 187 84.69 11.30 49.80
N GLU A 188 84.21 12.54 49.91
CA GLU A 188 85.04 13.70 50.29
C GLU A 188 85.37 13.76 51.79
N VAL A 189 84.43 13.34 52.67
CA VAL A 189 84.66 13.22 54.12
C VAL A 189 85.60 12.05 54.45
N SER A 190 85.76 11.09 53.54
CA SER A 190 86.85 10.10 53.64
C SER A 190 88.24 10.70 53.34
N GLY A 191 88.32 11.98 52.93
CA GLY A 191 89.55 12.72 52.69
C GLY A 191 89.83 13.88 53.67
N SER A 192 88.88 14.29 54.51
CA SER A 192 89.14 15.31 55.54
C SER A 192 88.14 15.19 56.69
N GLY A 193 88.62 14.69 57.83
CA GLY A 193 87.83 14.60 59.05
C GLY A 193 87.66 15.96 59.72
N HIS A 194 86.44 16.49 59.73
CA HIS A 194 85.95 17.29 60.86
C HIS A 194 84.42 17.34 60.86
N VAL A 195 83.84 16.94 61.99
CA VAL A 195 82.41 17.01 62.29
C VAL A 195 82.10 18.42 62.78
N ASN A 196 81.08 19.07 62.21
CA ASN A 196 80.56 20.42 62.49
C ASN A 196 81.08 21.57 61.61
N GLY A 197 80.70 21.55 60.32
CA GLY A 197 80.73 22.73 59.46
C GLY A 197 79.34 23.38 59.29
N PRO A 198 79.27 24.70 59.00
CA PRO A 198 78.03 25.49 58.84
C PRO A 198 77.01 24.92 57.84
N GLY A 199 77.43 23.99 56.96
CA GLY A 199 76.53 23.25 56.07
C GLY A 199 75.51 22.36 56.79
N ASN A 200 75.83 21.81 57.98
CA ASN A 200 74.85 21.02 58.74
C ASN A 200 73.73 21.89 59.33
N GLN A 201 74.04 23.15 59.67
CA GLN A 201 73.04 24.08 60.19
C GLN A 201 72.16 24.61 59.05
N ALA A 202 72.74 24.93 57.89
CA ALA A 202 71.99 25.27 56.70
C ALA A 202 71.08 24.12 56.22
N LEU A 203 71.53 22.86 56.36
CA LEU A 203 70.72 21.67 56.06
C LEU A 203 69.55 21.51 57.04
N MET A 204 69.76 21.71 58.34
CA MET A 204 68.67 21.70 59.32
C MET A 204 67.63 22.79 59.02
N GLN A 205 68.09 24.00 58.70
CA GLN A 205 67.21 25.11 58.32
C GLN A 205 66.38 24.78 57.07
N ALA A 206 67.01 24.19 56.05
CA ALA A 206 66.31 23.80 54.82
C ALA A 206 65.26 22.69 55.06
N ILE A 207 65.53 21.76 55.98
CA ILE A 207 64.58 20.72 56.39
C ILE A 207 63.40 21.33 57.16
N GLU A 208 63.66 22.29 58.06
CA GLU A 208 62.61 23.02 58.78
C GLU A 208 61.70 23.79 57.82
N ASP A 209 62.27 24.51 56.85
CA ASP A 209 61.51 25.26 55.84
C ASP A 209 60.65 24.32 54.96
N GLU A 210 61.20 23.17 54.54
CA GLU A 210 60.46 22.19 53.71
C GLU A 210 59.33 21.52 54.50
N LEU A 211 59.53 21.25 55.79
CA LEU A 211 58.49 20.75 56.69
C LEU A 211 57.38 21.79 56.87
N GLU A 212 57.72 23.06 57.09
CA GLU A 212 56.75 24.14 57.26
C GLU A 212 55.88 24.32 56.01
N VAL A 213 56.48 24.30 54.82
CA VAL A 213 55.75 24.36 53.55
C VAL A 213 54.83 23.14 53.39
N THR A 214 55.30 21.94 53.75
CA THR A 214 54.50 20.71 53.65
C THR A 214 53.28 20.75 54.55
N VAL A 215 53.43 21.23 55.80
CA VAL A 215 52.33 21.41 56.75
C VAL A 215 51.30 22.40 56.22
N ARG A 216 51.73 23.58 55.75
CA ARG A 216 50.84 24.59 55.17
C ARG A 216 50.08 24.07 53.95
N VAL A 217 50.74 23.32 53.06
CA VAL A 217 50.08 22.71 51.90
C VAL A 217 49.02 21.68 52.34
N HIS A 218 49.30 20.90 53.38
CA HIS A 218 48.33 19.96 53.92
C HIS A 218 47.12 20.69 54.51
N GLU A 219 47.32 21.75 55.29
CA GLU A 219 46.24 22.55 55.87
C GLU A 219 45.33 23.11 54.77
N VAL A 220 45.90 23.75 53.74
CA VAL A 220 45.12 24.29 52.62
C VAL A 220 44.34 23.20 51.87
N ARG A 221 44.93 22.02 51.65
CA ARG A 221 44.22 20.89 51.02
C ARG A 221 43.07 20.37 51.87
N SER A 222 43.27 20.25 53.18
CA SER A 222 42.23 19.81 54.12
C SER A 222 41.06 20.79 54.15
N GLU A 223 41.36 22.09 54.14
CA GLU A 223 40.33 23.14 54.10
C GLU A 223 39.55 23.14 52.78
N TYR A 224 40.23 22.93 51.65
CA TYR A 224 39.58 22.80 50.35
C TYR A 224 38.68 21.56 50.26
N GLU A 225 39.11 20.41 50.79
CA GLU A 225 38.28 19.20 50.84
C GLU A 225 37.02 19.39 51.70
N ARG A 226 37.14 20.11 52.82
CA ARG A 226 36.01 20.46 53.69
C ARG A 226 34.99 21.34 52.96
N GLN A 227 35.44 22.36 52.22
CA GLN A 227 34.56 23.23 51.42
C GLN A 227 33.86 22.52 50.26
N MET A 228 34.44 21.44 49.73
CA MET A 228 33.85 20.66 48.65
C MET A 228 32.79 19.64 49.13
N GLN A 229 32.66 19.44 50.43
CA GLN A 229 31.68 18.53 51.06
C GLN A 229 30.42 19.24 51.58
N GLU A 230 30.43 20.58 51.67
CA GLU A 230 29.26 21.44 51.90
C GLU A 230 28.57 21.84 50.59
#